data_AF-A0AAD5J1M9-F1
#
_entry.id   AF-A0AAD5J1M9-F1
#
_cell.length_a   1.000
_cell.length_b   1.000
_cell.length_c   1.000
_cell.angle_alpha   90.00
_cell.angle_beta   90.00
_cell.angle_gamma   90.00
#
_symmetry.space_group_name_H-M   'P 1'
#
loop_
_entity.id
_entity.type
_entity.pdbx_description
1 polymer ?
#
loop_
_entity_poly.entity_id
_entity_poly.type
_entity_poly.pdbx_seq_one_letter_code
_entity_poly.pdbx_strand_id
1 'polypeptide(L)'
;MDSNINRDNVHVIYSLSKDMGLPGLRVGIVYSYNDTVVDCGRKMSSFGLNSLQTQYLLASMLNDDEFVDNFLAESSKRLARRYQTFTKGLEQVGINCLKSNAGLFFWMNLGHLLNVRWSCGG
;
A
#
# COMPACT_ATOMS: atom_id res chain seq x y z
N MET A 1 -14.92 -21.66 -13.49
CA MET A 1 -14.01 -21.87 -14.62
C MET A 1 -12.85 -20.91 -14.40
N ASP A 2 -11.73 -21.37 -13.85
CA ASP A 2 -10.46 -20.64 -13.91
C ASP A 2 -9.38 -21.64 -14.32
N SER A 3 -9.40 -21.92 -15.61
CA SER A 3 -8.47 -22.77 -16.32
C SER A 3 -7.09 -22.11 -16.40
N ASN A 4 -6.12 -22.75 -15.77
CA ASN A 4 -4.70 -22.72 -16.14
C ASN A 4 -3.93 -21.40 -15.90
N ILE A 5 -4.05 -20.78 -14.72
CA ILE A 5 -3.07 -19.78 -14.29
C ILE A 5 -1.79 -20.52 -13.87
N ASN A 6 -0.74 -20.39 -14.69
CA ASN A 6 0.58 -20.88 -14.29
C ASN A 6 1.07 -20.05 -13.09
N ARG A 7 1.23 -20.70 -11.94
CA ARG A 7 1.69 -20.07 -10.70
C ARG A 7 3.09 -19.46 -10.83
N ASP A 8 3.90 -19.96 -11.77
CA ASP A 8 5.25 -19.47 -12.03
C ASP A 8 5.29 -18.03 -12.57
N ASN A 9 4.16 -17.53 -13.08
CA ASN A 9 4.03 -16.16 -13.60
C ASN A 9 3.42 -15.19 -12.57
N VAL A 10 3.07 -15.68 -11.38
CA VAL A 10 2.46 -14.86 -10.33
C VAL A 10 3.54 -14.52 -9.30
N HIS A 11 3.84 -13.23 -9.20
CA HIS A 11 4.79 -12.68 -8.25
C HIS A 11 4.09 -11.62 -7.39
N VAL A 12 4.26 -11.72 -6.08
CA VAL A 12 3.69 -10.80 -5.09
C VAL A 12 4.82 -9.93 -4.55
N ILE A 13 4.64 -8.61 -4.62
CA ILE A 13 5.59 -7.64 -4.07
C ILE A 13 4.91 -6.97 -2.87
N TYR A 14 5.57 -7.03 -1.72
CA TYR A 14 5.08 -6.47 -0.46
C TYR A 14 6.13 -5.58 0.18
N SER A 15 5.69 -4.52 0.89
CA SER A 15 6.60 -3.67 1.65
C SER A 15 5.93 -3.14 2.90
N LEU A 16 6.64 -3.21 4.02
CA LEU A 16 6.17 -2.73 5.32
C LEU A 16 6.08 -1.20 5.42
N SER A 17 6.60 -0.48 4.41
CA SER A 17 6.66 0.98 4.43
C SER A 17 5.28 1.64 4.52
N LYS A 18 4.27 1.04 3.88
CA LYS A 18 2.91 1.61 3.80
C LYS A 18 1.97 1.01 4.85
N ASP A 19 2.08 -0.28 5.12
CA ASP A 19 1.16 -0.98 6.03
C ASP A 19 1.54 -0.78 7.50
N MET A 20 2.84 -0.86 7.83
CA MET A 20 3.33 -0.65 9.21
C MET A 20 3.79 0.78 9.49
N GLY A 21 3.83 1.66 8.48
CA GLY A 21 4.32 3.03 8.64
C GLY A 21 5.81 3.09 9.01
N LEU A 22 6.59 2.08 8.63
CA LEU A 22 8.02 1.96 8.92
C LEU A 22 8.88 2.15 7.65
N PRO A 23 8.79 3.29 6.93
CA PRO A 23 9.59 3.50 5.72
C PRO A 23 11.10 3.53 6.00
N GLY A 24 11.50 3.83 7.24
CA GLY A 24 12.90 3.86 7.68
C GLY A 24 13.56 2.48 7.82
N LEU A 25 12.78 1.39 7.90
CA LEU A 25 13.33 0.03 8.02
C LEU A 25 13.65 -0.60 6.66
N ARG A 26 13.22 0.01 5.54
CA ARG A 26 13.54 -0.38 4.16
C ARG A 26 13.23 -1.84 3.80
N VAL A 27 12.25 -2.44 4.45
CA VAL A 27 11.88 -3.83 4.20
C VAL A 27 10.92 -3.96 3.03
N GLY A 28 11.39 -4.68 2.01
CA GLY A 28 10.63 -5.14 0.85
C GLY A 28 10.75 -6.66 0.74
N ILE A 29 9.64 -7.30 0.42
CA ILE A 29 9.52 -8.75 0.29
C ILE A 29 9.02 -9.05 -1.13
N VAL A 30 9.71 -9.95 -1.81
CA VAL A 30 9.27 -10.49 -3.11
C VAL A 30 8.96 -11.96 -2.90
N TYR A 31 7.73 -12.35 -3.19
CA TYR A 31 7.25 -13.72 -3.09
C TYR A 31 6.88 -14.22 -4.49
N SER A 32 7.47 -15.33 -4.90
CA SER A 32 7.30 -15.92 -6.23
C SER A 32 7.27 -17.43 -6.10
N TYR A 33 6.40 -18.09 -6.86
CA TYR A 33 6.37 -19.56 -6.95
C TYR A 33 7.44 -20.12 -7.92
N ASN A 34 8.02 -19.27 -8.77
CA ASN A 34 9.09 -19.64 -9.68
C ASN A 34 10.46 -19.51 -8.99
N ASP A 35 11.13 -20.64 -8.77
CA ASP A 35 12.44 -20.71 -8.13
C ASP A 35 13.52 -19.91 -8.87
N THR A 36 13.45 -19.83 -10.20
CA THR A 36 14.41 -19.04 -11.01
C THR A 36 14.33 -17.56 -10.67
N VAL A 37 13.11 -17.06 -10.47
CA VAL A 37 12.86 -15.67 -10.08
C VAL A 37 13.29 -15.42 -8.65
N VAL A 38 13.05 -16.37 -7.74
CA VAL A 38 13.52 -16.29 -6.34
C VAL A 38 15.05 -16.25 -6.27
N ASP A 39 15.74 -17.10 -7.01
CA ASP A 39 17.20 -17.14 -7.03
C ASP A 39 17.82 -15.88 -7.63
N CYS A 40 17.24 -15.37 -8.72
CA CYS A 40 17.66 -14.08 -9.30
C CYS A 40 17.43 -12.93 -8.30
N GLY A 41 16.24 -12.88 -7.69
CA GLY A 41 15.89 -11.90 -6.68
C GLY A 41 16.82 -11.94 -5.46
N ARG A 42 17.19 -13.13 -4.99
CA ARG A 42 18.15 -13.32 -3.90
C ARG A 42 19.53 -12.79 -4.27
N LYS A 43 20.03 -13.08 -5.48
CA LYS A 43 21.31 -12.54 -5.95
C LYS A 43 21.28 -11.01 -6.04
N MET A 44 20.19 -10.42 -6.52
CA MET A 44 20.01 -8.97 -6.58
C MET A 44 19.85 -8.33 -5.19
N SER A 45 19.24 -9.02 -4.22
CA SER A 45 19.05 -8.51 -2.85
C SER A 45 20.34 -8.31 -2.07
N SER A 46 21.45 -8.92 -2.50
CA SER A 46 22.78 -8.76 -1.89
C SER A 46 23.26 -7.29 -1.88
N PHE A 47 22.77 -6.46 -2.80
CA PHE A 47 23.09 -5.03 -2.88
C PHE A 47 22.27 -4.13 -1.95
N GLY A 48 21.23 -4.67 -1.29
CA GLY A 48 20.29 -3.92 -0.44
C GLY A 48 19.89 -4.69 0.82
N LEU A 49 20.81 -5.50 1.36
CA LEU A 49 20.54 -6.33 2.53
C LEU A 49 20.08 -5.48 3.71
N ASN A 50 18.91 -5.81 4.24
CA ASN A 50 18.42 -5.26 5.49
C ASN A 50 19.32 -5.76 6.64
N SER A 51 19.64 -4.86 7.58
CA SER A 51 20.39 -5.19 8.79
C SER A 51 19.76 -6.39 9.52
N LEU A 52 20.59 -7.34 9.97
CA LEU A 52 20.15 -8.52 10.74
C LEU A 52 19.32 -8.13 11.97
N GLN A 53 19.65 -6.99 12.57
CA GLN A 53 18.93 -6.41 13.69
C GLN A 53 17.49 -6.02 13.31
N THR A 54 17.29 -5.42 12.14
CA THR A 54 15.95 -5.11 11.61
C THR A 54 15.16 -6.37 11.28
N GLN A 55 15.81 -7.39 10.72
CA GLN A 55 15.17 -8.67 10.43
C GLN A 55 14.72 -9.37 11.72
N TYR A 56 15.56 -9.38 12.76
CA TYR A 56 15.22 -9.98 14.06
C TYR A 56 14.08 -9.22 14.75
N LEU A 57 14.15 -7.89 14.78
CA LEU A 57 13.08 -7.05 15.34
C LEU A 57 11.74 -7.31 14.65
N LEU A 58 11.73 -7.33 13.31
CA LEU A 58 10.52 -7.61 12.54
C LEU A 58 10.02 -9.04 12.74
N ALA A 59 10.91 -10.02 12.81
CA ALA A 59 10.53 -11.40 13.10
C ALA A 59 9.88 -11.49 14.49
N SER A 60 10.44 -10.86 15.52
CA SER A 60 9.84 -10.84 16.85
C SER A 60 8.49 -10.10 16.89
N MET A 61 8.36 -8.98 16.18
CA MET A 61 7.10 -8.22 16.12
C MET A 61 6.01 -8.94 15.32
N LEU A 62 6.36 -9.59 14.21
CA LEU A 62 5.41 -10.31 13.36
C LEU A 62 5.04 -11.70 13.90
N ASN A 63 5.85 -12.26 14.81
CA ASN A 63 5.55 -13.52 15.49
C ASN A 63 4.59 -13.33 16.69
N ASP A 64 4.26 -12.08 17.04
CA ASP A 64 3.26 -11.75 18.04
C ASP A 64 1.91 -11.54 17.34
N ASP A 65 1.12 -12.60 17.24
CA ASP A 65 -0.18 -12.60 16.57
C ASP A 65 -1.16 -11.59 17.20
N GLU A 66 -1.13 -11.43 18.53
CA GLU A 66 -1.99 -10.47 19.24
C GLU A 66 -1.62 -9.02 18.87
N PHE A 67 -0.32 -8.73 18.80
CA PHE A 67 0.16 -7.44 18.32
C PHE A 67 -0.26 -7.18 16.87
N VAL A 68 -0.10 -8.16 15.98
CA VAL A 68 -0.43 -8.02 14.55
C VAL A 68 -1.92 -7.77 14.35
N ASP A 69 -2.78 -8.55 15.00
CA ASP A 69 -4.23 -8.41 14.89
C ASP A 69 -4.71 -7.06 15.41
N ASN A 70 -4.21 -6.64 16.57
CA ASN A 70 -4.53 -5.35 17.15
C ASN A 70 -4.01 -4.19 16.27
N PHE A 71 -2.80 -4.33 15.72
CA PHE A 71 -2.21 -3.34 14.82
C PHE A 71 -3.05 -3.17 13.55
N LEU A 72 -3.46 -4.26 12.90
CA LEU A 72 -4.29 -4.22 11.70
C LEU A 72 -5.67 -3.59 11.97
N ALA A 73 -6.31 -3.99 13.08
CA ALA A 73 -7.60 -3.45 13.49
C ALA A 73 -7.53 -1.95 13.79
N GLU A 74 -6.55 -1.52 14.59
CA GLU A 74 -6.40 -0.13 15.01
C GLU A 74 -5.93 0.78 13.86
N SER A 75 -5.03 0.29 13.00
CA SER A 75 -4.60 1.01 11.78
C SER A 75 -5.78 1.27 10.84
N SER A 76 -6.57 0.25 10.55
CA SER A 76 -7.79 0.37 9.73
C SER A 76 -8.80 1.35 10.35
N LYS A 77 -9.04 1.25 11.66
CA LYS A 77 -9.96 2.14 12.39
C LYS A 77 -9.52 3.60 12.35
N ARG A 78 -8.22 3.88 12.55
CA ARG A 78 -7.67 5.24 12.49
C ARG A 78 -7.72 5.81 11.08
N LEU A 79 -7.41 4.99 10.07
CA LEU A 79 -7.48 5.39 8.68
C LEU A 79 -8.93 5.71 8.27
N ALA A 80 -9.89 4.87 8.65
CA ALA A 80 -11.31 5.09 8.41
C ALA A 80 -11.81 6.38 9.08
N ARG A 81 -11.40 6.65 10.33
CA ARG A 81 -11.76 7.89 11.03
C ARG A 81 -11.24 9.12 10.28
N ARG A 82 -9.95 9.11 9.88
CA ARG A 82 -9.35 10.22 9.11
C ARG A 82 -10.04 10.40 7.76
N TYR A 83 -10.35 9.30 7.08
CA TYR A 83 -11.08 9.31 5.82
C TYR A 83 -12.45 9.98 5.97
N GLN A 84 -13.21 9.61 7.00
CA GLN A 84 -14.52 10.20 7.27
C GLN A 84 -14.44 11.69 7.62
N THR A 85 -13.51 12.11 8.48
CA THR A 85 -13.35 13.53 8.83
C THR A 85 -13.03 14.37 7.60
N PHE A 86 -12.14 13.89 6.75
CA PHE A 86 -11.69 14.62 5.57
C PHE A 86 -12.74 14.65 4.46
N THR A 87 -13.41 13.52 4.20
CA THR A 87 -14.49 13.45 3.20
C THR A 87 -15.67 14.33 3.59
N LYS A 88 -16.06 14.35 4.87
CA LYS A 88 -17.10 15.26 5.38
C LYS A 88 -16.74 16.73 5.21
N GLY A 89 -15.47 17.10 5.45
CA GLY A 89 -15.00 18.47 5.22
C GLY A 89 -15.03 18.87 3.74
N LEU A 90 -14.68 17.95 2.83
CA LEU A 90 -14.72 18.19 1.40
C LEU A 90 -16.14 18.26 0.84
N GLU A 91 -17.06 17.42 1.34
CA GLU A 91 -18.49 17.48 1.02
C GLU A 91 -19.10 18.85 1.41
N GLN A 92 -18.71 19.43 2.55
CA GLN A 92 -19.17 20.77 2.96
C GLN A 92 -18.72 21.87 2.00
N VAL A 93 -17.60 21.68 1.29
CA VAL A 93 -17.06 22.63 0.31
C VAL A 93 -17.50 22.27 -1.12
N GLY A 94 -18.35 21.24 -1.29
CA GLY A 94 -18.87 20.81 -2.59
C GLY A 94 -17.86 20.03 -3.45
N ILE A 95 -16.79 19.51 -2.86
CA ILE A 95 -15.77 18.72 -3.56
C ILE A 95 -16.09 17.23 -3.37
N ASN A 96 -16.48 16.56 -4.45
CA ASN A 96 -16.74 15.13 -4.43
C ASN A 96 -15.41 14.34 -4.46
N CYS A 97 -15.25 13.42 -3.52
CA CYS A 97 -14.16 12.44 -3.51
C CYS A 97 -14.62 11.11 -4.11
N LEU A 98 -13.75 10.45 -4.87
CA LEU A 98 -14.02 9.08 -5.30
C LEU A 98 -14.04 8.19 -4.05
N LYS A 99 -15.08 7.35 -3.94
CA LYS A 99 -15.22 6.40 -2.85
C LYS A 99 -14.15 5.33 -2.98
N SER A 100 -13.07 5.46 -2.20
CA SER A 100 -11.99 4.47 -2.13
C SER A 100 -12.10 3.70 -0.82
N ASN A 101 -11.93 2.37 -0.91
CA ASN A 101 -11.97 1.47 0.25
C ASN A 101 -10.57 1.15 0.81
N ALA A 102 -9.49 1.68 0.21
CA ALA A 102 -8.12 1.44 0.65
C ALA A 102 -7.17 2.58 0.26
N GLY A 103 -6.07 2.70 1.00
CA GLY A 103 -4.95 3.61 0.71
C GLY A 103 -4.82 4.78 1.67
N LEU A 104 -3.62 5.37 1.69
CA LEU A 104 -3.25 6.55 2.50
C LEU A 104 -3.48 7.88 1.75
N PHE A 105 -4.26 7.85 0.67
CA PHE A 105 -4.44 8.97 -0.25
C PHE A 105 -5.92 9.12 -0.64
N PHE A 106 -6.30 10.35 -0.96
CA PHE A 106 -7.65 10.71 -1.39
C PHE A 106 -7.64 11.06 -2.86
N TRP A 107 -8.53 10.44 -3.63
CA TRP A 107 -8.74 10.80 -5.02
C TRP A 107 -9.88 11.82 -5.10
N MET A 108 -9.53 13.09 -5.11
CA MET A 108 -10.50 14.19 -5.18
C MET A 108 -10.85 14.54 -6.62
N ASN A 109 -12.11 14.84 -6.89
CA ASN A 109 -12.53 15.43 -8.15
C ASN A 109 -12.60 16.96 -8.03
N LEU A 110 -11.57 17.65 -8.53
CA LEU A 110 -11.50 19.10 -8.60
C LEU A 110 -11.93 19.65 -9.98
N GLY A 111 -12.54 18.82 -10.83
CA GLY A 111 -12.94 19.22 -12.19
C GLY A 111 -13.86 20.45 -12.23
N HIS A 112 -14.71 20.62 -11.22
CA HIS A 112 -15.58 21.79 -11.10
C HIS A 112 -14.82 23.10 -10.80
N LEU A 113 -13.59 23.03 -10.27
CA LEU A 113 -12.75 24.20 -9.99
C LEU A 113 -11.82 24.54 -11.17
N LEU A 114 -11.65 23.61 -12.11
CA LEU A 114 -10.92 23.84 -13.35
C LEU A 114 -11.82 24.56 -14.34
N ASN A 115 -11.87 25.90 -14.23
CA ASN A 115 -12.51 26.77 -15.21
C ASN A 115 -11.66 26.86 -16.50
N VAL A 116 -11.43 25.73 -17.18
CA VAL A 116 -10.86 25.74 -18.52
C VAL A 116 -12.00 25.96 -19.50
N ARG A 117 -12.27 27.23 -19.76
CA ARG A 117 -13.11 27.66 -20.86
C ARG A 117 -12.34 27.40 -22.15
N TRP A 118 -12.50 26.22 -22.74
CA TRP A 118 -12.08 25.98 -24.11
C TRP A 118 -12.99 26.83 -25.01
N SER A 119 -12.60 28.08 -25.21
CA SER A 119 -13.13 28.91 -26.29
C SER A 119 -12.56 28.32 -27.59
N CYS A 120 -13.28 27.39 -28.21
CA CYS A 120 -13.12 27.15 -29.64
C CYS A 120 -13.54 28.44 -30.35
N GLY A 121 -12.56 29.24 -30.76
CA GLY A 121 -12.75 30.37 -31.64
C GLY A 121 -12.20 30.03 -33.03
N GLY A 122 -13.01 30.31 -34.05
CA GLY A 122 -12.58 30.58 -35.43
C GLY A 122 -12.62 29.39 -36.37
#